data_AF-A0A8J5RP11-F1
#
_entry.id   AF-A0A8J5RP11-F1
#
_cell.length_a   1.000
_cell.length_b   1.000
_cell.length_c   1.000
_cell.angle_alpha   90.00
_cell.angle_beta   90.00
_cell.angle_gamma   90.00
#
_symmetry.space_group_name_H-M   'P 1'
#
loop_
_entity.id
_entity.type
_entity.pdbx_description
1 polymer ?
#
loop_
_entity_poly.entity_id
_entity_poly.type
_entity_poly.pdbx_seq_one_letter_code
_entity_poly.pdbx_strand_id
1 'polypeptide(L)'
;MDYQPKVTMHKLITSSLHSVHRILDDILDRIAFDDRVDRGYESVNHYPRGGLKFIASEAHGTHELAKEVQCKFSSYMEMQTEEKSRMESMISSLLKENQDIRSILKIAVTEKEAAESSLCALKRDRDQGRSAVLQIAEKGLQKVGFGFIMEAISGESEREDMSSTSTNKPSCGRENEQEVVSLASVVGKTMENLHHEINEIRQALHKSRSDCDHLQLLAAEQAQKIIKHESHIKDLGEREAFLFSSVEELTVGIKEVEQEAARWKEACELEVEAGKVASQGTQTGGNPTIINLI
;
A
#
# COMPACT_ATOMS: atom_id res chain seq x y z
N MET A 1 -17.22 -3.32 -20.94
CA MET A 1 -17.68 -4.70 -20.70
C MET A 1 -17.93 -4.87 -19.20
N ASP A 2 -19.19 -4.59 -18.82
CA ASP A 2 -19.97 -5.08 -17.67
C ASP A 2 -19.31 -5.29 -16.30
N TYR A 3 -19.19 -4.21 -15.52
CA TYR A 3 -18.98 -4.23 -14.06
C TYR A 3 -20.32 -4.15 -13.26
N GLN A 4 -21.45 -4.45 -13.90
CA GLN A 4 -22.80 -4.33 -13.34
C GLN A 4 -23.23 -5.44 -12.35
N PRO A 5 -22.84 -6.72 -12.48
CA PRO A 5 -23.39 -7.80 -11.63
C PRO A 5 -22.95 -7.73 -10.16
N LYS A 6 -21.73 -7.26 -9.88
CA LYS A 6 -21.19 -7.22 -8.51
C LYS A 6 -21.74 -6.04 -7.70
N VAL A 7 -21.93 -4.89 -8.35
CA VAL A 7 -22.51 -3.69 -7.72
C VAL A 7 -24.00 -3.91 -7.41
N THR A 8 -24.72 -4.63 -8.27
CA THR A 8 -26.11 -5.01 -8.03
C THR A 8 -26.23 -6.05 -6.91
N MET A 9 -25.35 -7.06 -6.84
CA MET A 9 -25.31 -7.98 -5.70
C MET A 9 -24.96 -7.26 -4.38
N HIS A 10 -24.00 -6.35 -4.37
CA HIS A 10 -23.65 -5.56 -3.19
C HIS A 10 -24.86 -4.79 -2.66
N LYS A 11 -25.54 -4.05 -3.54
CA LYS A 11 -26.72 -3.26 -3.18
C LYS A 11 -27.84 -4.14 -2.63
N LEU A 12 -28.02 -5.34 -3.19
CA LEU A 12 -29.04 -6.30 -2.80
C LEU A 12 -28.75 -6.92 -1.41
N ILE A 13 -27.50 -7.31 -1.15
CA ILE A 13 -27.07 -7.87 0.14
C ILE A 13 -27.22 -6.80 1.24
N THR A 14 -26.72 -5.58 0.99
CA THR A 14 -26.82 -4.49 1.96
C THR A 14 -28.27 -4.09 2.24
N SER A 15 -29.14 -4.05 1.23
CA SER A 15 -30.57 -3.76 1.45
C SER A 15 -31.29 -4.87 2.20
N SER A 16 -30.95 -6.13 1.92
CA SER A 16 -31.49 -7.29 2.64
C SER A 16 -31.10 -7.25 4.12
N LEU A 17 -29.84 -6.94 4.42
CA LEU A 17 -29.36 -6.86 5.81
C LEU A 17 -30.04 -5.74 6.59
N HIS A 18 -30.18 -4.55 6.00
CA HIS A 18 -30.90 -3.44 6.62
C HIS A 18 -32.37 -3.78 6.88
N SER A 19 -33.02 -4.53 5.98
CA SER A 19 -34.39 -4.98 6.17
C SER A 19 -34.50 -5.95 7.35
N VAL A 20 -33.56 -6.90 7.49
CA VAL A 20 -33.52 -7.84 8.62
C VAL A 20 -33.28 -7.10 9.93
N HIS A 21 -32.34 -6.16 9.97
CA HIS A 21 -32.04 -5.36 11.15
C HIS A 21 -33.27 -4.61 11.65
N ARG A 22 -33.98 -3.93 10.74
CA ARG A 22 -35.22 -3.20 11.04
C ARG A 22 -36.34 -4.10 11.56
N ILE A 23 -36.48 -5.31 11.02
CA ILE A 23 -37.50 -6.26 11.48
C ILE A 23 -37.16 -6.75 12.90
N LEU A 24 -35.89 -7.02 13.18
CA LEU A 24 -35.44 -7.45 14.50
C LEU A 24 -35.59 -6.33 15.55
N ASP A 25 -35.30 -5.08 15.18
CA ASP A 25 -35.53 -3.91 16.04
C ASP A 25 -37.02 -3.76 16.41
N ASP A 26 -37.94 -3.89 15.43
CA ASP A 26 -39.39 -3.83 15.69
C ASP A 26 -39.89 -4.98 16.60
N ILE A 27 -39.31 -6.19 16.46
CA ILE A 27 -39.65 -7.33 17.33
C ILE A 27 -39.14 -7.10 18.75
N LEU A 28 -37.91 -6.61 18.91
CA LEU A 28 -37.32 -6.31 20.22
C LEU A 28 -38.08 -5.19 20.93
N ASP A 29 -38.47 -4.13 20.21
CA ASP A 29 -39.27 -3.02 20.76
C ASP A 29 -40.67 -3.49 21.19
N ARG A 30 -41.33 -4.37 20.42
CA ARG A 30 -42.63 -4.94 20.78
C ARG A 30 -42.56 -5.83 22.02
N ILE A 31 -41.53 -6.65 22.15
CA ILE A 31 -41.32 -7.50 23.33
C ILE A 31 -41.00 -6.64 24.55
N ALA A 32 -40.19 -5.58 24.39
CA ALA A 32 -39.89 -4.63 25.45
C ALA A 32 -41.10 -3.77 25.88
N PHE A 33 -42.09 -3.60 24.99
CA PHE A 33 -43.35 -2.94 25.29
C PHE A 33 -44.30 -3.87 26.07
N ASP A 34 -44.41 -5.14 25.68
CA ASP A 34 -45.27 -6.14 26.34
C ASP A 34 -44.83 -6.37 27.81
N ASP A 35 -43.52 -6.43 28.06
CA ASP A 35 -42.91 -6.57 29.41
C ASP A 35 -43.11 -5.32 30.31
N ARG A 36 -43.52 -4.18 29.72
CA ARG A 36 -43.90 -2.95 30.45
C ARG A 36 -45.41 -2.87 30.71
N VAL A 37 -46.24 -3.39 29.80
CA VAL A 37 -47.70 -3.37 29.91
C VAL A 37 -48.21 -4.45 30.89
N ASP A 38 -47.54 -5.60 30.99
CA ASP A 38 -47.87 -6.68 31.94
C ASP A 38 -47.71 -6.26 33.43
N ARG A 39 -46.98 -5.18 33.70
CA ARG A 39 -46.87 -4.59 35.06
C ARG A 39 -48.12 -3.78 35.47
N GLY A 40 -49.07 -3.58 34.55
CA GLY A 40 -50.25 -2.71 34.76
C GLY A 40 -51.62 -3.39 34.67
N TYR A 41 -51.71 -4.65 34.24
CA TYR A 41 -52.98 -5.37 34.14
C TYR A 41 -52.81 -6.85 34.54
N GLU A 42 -53.09 -7.14 35.82
CA GLU A 42 -53.47 -8.51 36.21
C GLU A 42 -54.84 -8.84 35.62
N SER A 43 -54.90 -9.52 34.47
CA SER A 43 -56.02 -10.42 34.15
C SER A 43 -55.79 -11.24 32.86
N VAL A 44 -55.68 -12.56 33.06
CA VAL A 44 -56.21 -13.62 32.19
C VAL A 44 -55.69 -13.65 30.75
N ASN A 45 -54.53 -14.28 30.54
CA ASN A 45 -54.39 -15.37 29.57
C ASN A 45 -53.04 -16.08 29.71
N HIS A 46 -53.09 -17.39 29.94
CA HIS A 46 -51.92 -18.23 30.13
C HIS A 46 -51.32 -18.60 28.77
N TYR A 47 -50.51 -17.71 28.19
CA TYR A 47 -49.54 -18.11 27.16
C TYR A 47 -48.28 -18.65 27.84
N PRO A 48 -47.56 -19.61 27.23
CA PRO A 48 -46.39 -20.21 27.83
C PRO A 48 -45.29 -19.14 27.94
N ARG A 49 -45.16 -18.57 29.14
CA ARG A 49 -44.20 -17.53 29.55
C ARG A 49 -42.74 -17.81 29.16
N GLY A 50 -42.40 -19.07 28.86
CA GLY A 50 -41.09 -19.48 28.36
C GLY A 50 -40.87 -19.20 26.85
N GLY A 51 -41.93 -19.17 26.04
CA GLY A 51 -41.83 -19.00 24.59
C GLY A 51 -41.42 -17.57 24.18
N LEU A 52 -42.00 -16.54 24.82
CA LEU A 52 -41.64 -15.14 24.56
C LEU A 52 -40.19 -14.83 24.95
N LYS A 53 -39.74 -15.35 26.10
CA LYS A 53 -38.36 -15.17 26.57
C LYS A 53 -37.35 -15.87 25.63
N PHE A 54 -37.70 -17.06 25.15
CA PHE A 54 -36.89 -17.77 24.15
C PHE A 54 -36.81 -17.00 22.82
N ILE A 55 -37.96 -16.50 22.31
CA ILE A 55 -38.01 -15.67 21.11
C ILE A 55 -37.20 -14.38 21.28
N ALA A 56 -37.24 -13.74 22.46
CA ALA A 56 -36.45 -12.55 22.74
C ALA A 56 -34.94 -12.83 22.72
N SER A 57 -34.51 -13.93 23.34
CA SER A 57 -33.10 -14.35 23.32
C SER A 57 -32.63 -14.74 21.92
N GLU A 58 -33.47 -15.42 21.14
CA GLU A 58 -33.16 -15.78 19.75
C GLU A 58 -33.17 -14.56 18.80
N ALA A 59 -34.10 -13.62 18.99
CA ALA A 59 -34.13 -12.35 18.28
C ALA A 59 -32.88 -11.50 18.59
N HIS A 60 -32.42 -11.48 19.85
CA HIS A 60 -31.18 -10.81 20.22
C HIS A 60 -29.95 -11.49 19.60
N GLY A 61 -29.88 -12.82 19.63
CA GLY A 61 -28.77 -13.56 19.02
C GLY A 61 -28.69 -13.37 17.51
N THR A 62 -29.83 -13.39 16.82
CA THR A 62 -29.92 -13.12 15.39
C THR A 62 -29.59 -11.67 15.03
N HIS A 63 -29.93 -10.71 15.90
CA HIS A 63 -29.60 -9.30 15.74
C HIS A 63 -28.10 -9.03 15.86
N GLU A 64 -27.44 -9.59 16.87
CA GLU A 64 -25.99 -9.46 17.03
C GLU A 64 -25.23 -10.13 15.88
N LEU A 65 -25.69 -11.31 15.43
CA LEU A 65 -25.12 -11.96 14.25
C LEU A 65 -25.31 -11.11 12.97
N ALA A 66 -26.48 -10.49 12.81
CA ALA A 66 -26.76 -9.61 11.67
C ALA A 66 -25.83 -8.38 11.66
N LYS A 67 -25.59 -7.75 12.82
CA LYS A 67 -24.59 -6.68 12.97
C LYS A 67 -23.19 -7.13 12.61
N GLU A 68 -22.76 -8.29 13.12
CA GLU A 68 -21.42 -8.81 12.84
C GLU A 68 -21.23 -9.07 11.34
N VAL A 69 -22.22 -9.69 10.69
CA VAL A 69 -22.23 -9.90 9.23
C VAL A 69 -22.20 -8.57 8.49
N GLN A 70 -22.93 -7.56 8.95
CA GLN A 70 -22.93 -6.22 8.34
C GLN A 70 -21.55 -5.58 8.40
N CYS A 71 -20.92 -5.60 9.58
CA CYS A 71 -19.60 -5.03 9.81
C CYS A 71 -18.53 -5.75 8.98
N LYS A 72 -18.51 -7.09 9.00
CA LYS A 72 -17.56 -7.89 8.21
C LYS A 72 -17.74 -7.69 6.71
N PHE A 73 -18.99 -7.64 6.24
CA PHE A 73 -19.28 -7.42 4.83
C PHE A 73 -18.86 -6.02 4.38
N SER A 74 -19.13 -4.99 5.19
CA SER A 74 -18.72 -3.61 4.89
C SER A 74 -17.19 -3.47 4.84
N SER A 75 -16.47 -4.06 5.80
CA SER A 75 -15.00 -4.07 5.82
C SER A 75 -14.39 -4.82 4.63
N TYR A 76 -14.96 -5.98 4.25
CA TYR A 76 -14.52 -6.70 3.06
C TYR A 76 -14.71 -5.88 1.78
N MET A 77 -15.84 -5.17 1.68
CA MET A 77 -16.13 -4.33 0.52
C MET A 77 -15.18 -3.13 0.43
N GLU A 78 -14.90 -2.47 1.56
CA GLU A 78 -13.93 -1.36 1.64
C GLU A 78 -12.54 -1.81 1.16
N MET A 79 -12.03 -2.91 1.73
CA MET A 79 -10.76 -3.52 1.30
C MET A 79 -10.75 -3.87 -0.19
N GLN A 80 -11.85 -4.43 -0.71
CA GLN A 80 -11.96 -4.75 -2.14
C GLN A 80 -11.93 -3.48 -3.01
N THR A 81 -12.57 -2.40 -2.58
CA THR A 81 -12.57 -1.12 -3.32
C THR A 81 -11.20 -0.44 -3.29
N GLU A 82 -10.52 -0.45 -2.15
CA GLU A 82 -9.17 0.07 -2.02
C GLU A 82 -8.19 -0.69 -2.90
N GLU A 83 -8.21 -2.02 -2.86
CA GLU A 83 -7.34 -2.85 -3.68
C GLU A 83 -7.59 -2.63 -5.18
N LYS A 84 -8.86 -2.53 -5.59
CA LYS A 84 -9.20 -2.20 -6.97
C LYS A 84 -8.64 -0.83 -7.37
N SER A 85 -8.80 0.18 -6.53
CA SER A 85 -8.28 1.53 -6.80
C SER A 85 -6.74 1.55 -6.89
N ARG A 86 -6.07 0.78 -6.04
CA ARG A 86 -4.61 0.60 -6.03
C ARG A 86 -4.13 -0.05 -7.33
N MET A 87 -4.80 -1.12 -7.76
CA MET A 87 -4.51 -1.79 -9.03
C MET A 87 -4.72 -0.86 -10.23
N GLU A 88 -5.83 -0.11 -10.27
CA GLU A 88 -6.11 0.85 -11.35
C GLU A 88 -5.06 1.97 -11.43
N SER A 89 -4.60 2.46 -10.29
CA SER A 89 -3.50 3.43 -10.20
C SER A 89 -2.18 2.85 -10.73
N MET A 90 -1.84 1.62 -10.33
CA MET A 90 -0.64 0.93 -10.80
C MET A 90 -0.67 0.68 -12.31
N ILE A 91 -1.81 0.22 -12.85
CA ILE A 91 -2.01 0.03 -14.29
C ILE A 91 -1.84 1.36 -15.03
N SER A 92 -2.42 2.45 -14.52
CA SER A 92 -2.29 3.77 -15.13
C SER A 92 -0.84 4.27 -15.14
N SER A 93 -0.10 4.04 -14.05
CA SER A 93 1.33 4.34 -13.96
C SER A 93 2.15 3.53 -14.95
N LEU A 94 1.94 2.21 -15.03
CA LEU A 94 2.64 1.32 -15.97
C LEU A 94 2.32 1.64 -17.42
N LEU A 95 1.09 2.08 -17.72
CA LEU A 95 0.69 2.48 -19.05
C LEU A 95 1.40 3.77 -19.49
N LYS A 96 1.52 4.73 -18.55
CA LYS A 96 2.29 5.96 -18.77
C LYS A 96 3.78 5.66 -18.97
N GLU A 97 4.38 4.85 -18.11
CA GLU A 97 5.79 4.45 -18.25
C GLU A 97 6.03 3.74 -19.59
N ASN A 98 5.14 2.83 -20.01
CA ASN A 98 5.22 2.22 -21.34
C ASN A 98 5.11 3.23 -22.49
N GLN A 99 4.32 4.29 -22.32
CA GLN A 99 4.25 5.38 -23.30
C GLN A 99 5.54 6.19 -23.33
N ASP A 100 6.13 6.49 -22.17
CA ASP A 100 7.39 7.22 -22.05
C ASP A 100 8.55 6.41 -22.66
N ILE A 101 8.64 5.10 -22.38
CA ILE A 101 9.61 4.18 -23.00
C ILE A 101 9.44 4.18 -24.52
N ARG A 102 8.20 4.08 -25.02
CA ARG A 102 7.94 4.14 -26.48
C ARG A 102 8.40 5.45 -27.10
N SER A 103 8.20 6.57 -26.41
CA SER A 103 8.66 7.90 -26.85
C SER A 103 10.19 7.96 -26.93
N ILE A 104 10.88 7.53 -25.87
CA ILE A 104 12.35 7.50 -25.80
C ILE A 104 12.91 6.60 -26.89
N LEU A 105 12.32 5.42 -27.11
CA LEU A 105 12.76 4.49 -28.16
C LEU A 105 12.63 5.12 -29.54
N LYS A 106 11.54 5.85 -29.80
CA LYS A 106 11.34 6.56 -31.06
C LYS A 106 12.41 7.62 -31.28
N ILE A 107 12.74 8.41 -30.25
CA ILE A 107 13.80 9.42 -30.30
C ILE A 107 15.15 8.75 -30.60
N ALA A 108 15.51 7.70 -29.85
CA ALA A 108 16.77 6.98 -30.02
C ALA A 108 16.91 6.38 -31.44
N VAL A 109 15.83 5.84 -32.01
CA VAL A 109 15.81 5.35 -33.40
C VAL A 109 16.05 6.50 -34.38
N THR A 110 15.36 7.63 -34.24
CA THR A 110 15.55 8.77 -35.15
C THR A 110 16.95 9.37 -35.07
N GLU A 111 17.55 9.43 -33.87
CA GLU A 111 18.92 9.91 -33.67
C GLU A 111 19.95 8.94 -34.26
N LYS A 112 19.72 7.63 -34.10
CA LYS A 112 20.53 6.59 -34.74
C LYS A 112 20.50 6.72 -36.27
N GLU A 113 19.33 6.87 -36.87
CA GLU A 113 19.16 7.04 -38.32
C GLU A 113 19.84 8.32 -38.84
N ALA A 114 19.79 9.42 -38.07
CA ALA A 114 20.46 10.68 -38.40
C ALA A 114 21.99 10.55 -38.34
N ALA A 115 22.52 9.85 -37.33
CA ALA A 115 23.95 9.57 -37.20
C ALA A 115 24.47 8.65 -38.32
N GLU A 116 23.72 7.59 -38.65
CA GLU A 116 24.04 6.68 -39.77
C GLU A 116 24.02 7.43 -41.11
N SER A 117 23.03 8.29 -41.35
CA SER A 117 22.94 9.12 -42.55
C SER A 117 24.14 10.07 -42.68
N SER A 118 24.54 10.71 -41.57
CA SER A 118 25.70 11.60 -41.51
C SER A 118 27.01 10.84 -41.77
N LEU A 119 27.13 9.62 -41.24
CA LEU A 119 28.29 8.75 -41.47
C LEU A 119 28.37 8.29 -42.93
N CYS A 120 27.24 7.95 -43.56
CA CYS A 120 27.17 7.64 -44.99
C CYS A 120 27.56 8.84 -45.87
N ALA A 121 27.15 10.06 -45.51
CA ALA A 121 27.54 11.28 -46.22
C ALA A 121 29.06 11.53 -46.15
N LEU A 122 29.64 11.43 -44.95
CA LEU A 122 31.09 11.51 -44.72
C LEU A 122 31.86 10.43 -45.49
N LYS A 123 31.31 9.21 -45.62
CA LYS A 123 31.94 8.13 -46.39
C LYS A 123 31.97 8.44 -47.89
N ARG A 124 30.88 8.97 -48.46
CA ARG A 124 30.84 9.44 -49.87
C ARG A 124 31.84 10.56 -50.13
N ASP A 125 31.94 11.52 -49.21
CA ASP A 125 32.87 12.65 -49.36
C ASP A 125 34.34 12.20 -49.28
N ARG A 126 34.63 11.21 -48.41
CA ARG A 126 35.94 10.55 -48.35
C ARG A 126 36.29 9.82 -49.65
N ASP A 127 35.33 9.19 -50.32
CA ASP A 127 35.56 8.50 -51.59
C ASP A 127 35.80 9.49 -52.74
N GLN A 128 35.16 10.67 -52.70
CA GLN A 128 35.38 11.73 -53.70
C GLN A 128 36.77 12.38 -53.54
N GLY A 129 37.21 12.66 -52.31
CA GLY A 129 38.56 13.15 -52.00
C GLY A 129 39.67 12.10 -52.18
N ARG A 130 39.40 10.83 -51.83
CA ARG A 130 40.32 9.71 -52.13
C ARG A 130 40.47 9.49 -53.62
N SER A 131 39.41 9.62 -54.44
CA SER A 131 39.53 9.35 -55.88
C SER A 131 40.46 10.33 -56.60
N ALA A 132 40.47 11.62 -56.24
CA ALA A 132 41.35 12.60 -56.85
C ALA A 132 42.81 12.40 -56.43
N VAL A 133 43.07 12.18 -55.14
CA VAL A 133 44.43 11.94 -54.62
C VAL A 133 44.97 10.59 -55.08
N LEU A 134 44.14 9.54 -55.11
CA LEU A 134 44.52 8.22 -55.66
C LEU A 134 44.72 8.27 -57.18
N GLN A 135 43.90 8.99 -57.95
CA GLN A 135 44.13 9.15 -59.39
C GLN A 135 45.41 9.93 -59.69
N ILE A 136 45.73 10.95 -58.90
CA ILE A 136 47.00 11.69 -59.04
C ILE A 136 48.18 10.78 -58.68
N ALA A 137 48.06 10.00 -57.61
CA ALA A 137 49.06 9.01 -57.23
C ALA A 137 49.21 7.91 -58.31
N GLU A 138 48.11 7.40 -58.88
CA GLU A 138 48.09 6.38 -59.93
C GLU A 138 48.70 6.90 -61.24
N LYS A 139 48.34 8.12 -61.67
CA LYS A 139 48.95 8.78 -62.84
C LYS A 139 50.41 9.15 -62.60
N GLY A 140 50.77 9.53 -61.38
CA GLY A 140 52.16 9.78 -60.98
C GLY A 140 53.00 8.50 -61.02
N LEU A 141 52.46 7.41 -60.47
CA LEU A 141 53.07 6.08 -60.40
C LEU A 141 53.23 5.45 -61.79
N GLN A 142 52.24 5.61 -62.68
CA GLN A 142 52.36 5.26 -64.10
C GLN A 142 53.48 6.06 -64.79
N LYS A 143 53.61 7.36 -64.49
CA LYS A 143 54.59 8.26 -65.13
C LYS A 143 56.04 8.01 -64.66
N VAL A 144 56.24 7.45 -63.47
CA VAL A 144 57.55 7.00 -62.97
C VAL A 144 57.83 5.50 -63.19
N GLY A 145 57.04 4.83 -64.04
CA GLY A 145 57.30 3.45 -64.48
C GLY A 145 56.83 2.34 -63.52
N PHE A 146 56.13 2.67 -62.44
CA PHE A 146 55.57 1.70 -61.49
C PHE A 146 54.15 1.24 -61.84
N GLY A 147 53.61 1.67 -62.98
CA GLY A 147 52.27 1.32 -63.46
C GLY A 147 52.09 -0.13 -63.92
N PHE A 148 53.13 -0.96 -63.89
CA PHE A 148 53.10 -2.32 -64.44
C PHE A 148 52.78 -3.43 -63.42
N ILE A 149 52.67 -3.10 -62.12
CA ILE A 149 52.60 -4.13 -61.07
C ILE A 149 51.15 -4.62 -60.82
N MET A 150 50.11 -3.89 -61.23
CA MET A 150 48.73 -4.37 -61.04
C MET A 150 48.23 -5.29 -62.16
N GLU A 151 48.90 -5.33 -63.31
CA GLU A 151 48.59 -6.25 -64.42
C GLU A 151 49.47 -7.53 -64.39
N ALA A 152 50.36 -7.66 -63.39
CA ALA A 152 51.27 -8.80 -63.26
C ALA A 152 50.83 -9.88 -62.24
N ILE A 153 49.65 -9.74 -61.60
CA ILE A 153 49.07 -10.82 -60.78
C ILE A 153 48.19 -11.77 -61.63
N SER A 154 48.17 -11.60 -62.96
CA SER A 154 47.39 -12.46 -63.87
C SER A 154 48.16 -12.94 -65.13
N GLY A 155 49.48 -13.12 -65.07
CA GLY A 155 50.16 -13.88 -66.13
C GLY A 155 51.66 -13.63 -66.29
N GLU A 156 52.43 -14.69 -66.02
CA GLU A 156 53.72 -15.06 -66.61
C GLU A 156 55.01 -14.26 -66.31
N SER A 157 56.07 -15.05 -66.23
CA SER A 157 57.42 -14.83 -65.69
C SER A 157 58.39 -14.25 -66.73
N GLU A 158 59.49 -13.65 -66.25
CA GLU A 158 60.77 -13.25 -66.89
C GLU A 158 60.99 -11.74 -66.75
N ARG A 159 62.16 -11.14 -66.46
CA ARG A 159 63.52 -11.52 -66.05
C ARG A 159 64.22 -10.17 -65.77
N GLU A 160 65.31 -10.19 -65.00
CA GLU A 160 66.47 -9.30 -65.12
C GLU A 160 66.40 -7.78 -64.78
N ASP A 161 67.05 -7.48 -63.64
CA ASP A 161 68.30 -6.72 -63.53
C ASP A 161 68.40 -5.17 -63.59
N MET A 162 69.25 -4.69 -62.67
CA MET A 162 70.07 -3.46 -62.63
C MET A 162 69.48 -2.12 -62.13
N SER A 163 69.89 -1.79 -60.90
CA SER A 163 70.76 -0.65 -60.55
C SER A 163 70.49 0.72 -61.21
N SER A 164 70.15 1.73 -60.40
CA SER A 164 71.07 2.86 -60.12
C SER A 164 70.49 3.98 -59.23
N THR A 165 71.40 4.46 -58.40
CA THR A 165 71.49 5.64 -57.53
C THR A 165 70.87 6.95 -58.07
N SER A 166 70.22 7.76 -57.22
CA SER A 166 70.78 9.05 -56.73
C SER A 166 69.72 10.04 -56.20
N THR A 167 69.98 10.46 -54.95
CA THR A 167 70.00 11.85 -54.43
C THR A 167 68.82 12.83 -54.60
N ASN A 168 68.44 13.37 -53.42
CA ASN A 168 68.06 14.77 -53.10
C ASN A 168 66.58 15.20 -53.24
N LYS A 169 65.89 15.34 -52.10
CA LYS A 169 65.69 16.63 -51.39
C LYS A 169 64.81 16.46 -50.13
N PRO A 170 65.12 17.14 -49.02
CA PRO A 170 64.22 17.25 -47.87
C PRO A 170 63.29 18.45 -48.08
N SER A 171 61.96 18.27 -47.92
CA SER A 171 61.09 19.42 -47.64
C SER A 171 59.74 18.98 -47.07
N CYS A 172 59.38 19.65 -45.97
CA CYS A 172 58.06 19.70 -45.32
C CYS A 172 57.58 18.46 -44.54
N GLY A 173 58.21 18.18 -43.40
CA GLY A 173 57.64 17.34 -42.32
C GLY A 173 56.97 18.12 -41.18
N ARG A 174 56.77 19.44 -41.31
CA ARG A 174 56.45 20.30 -40.14
C ARG A 174 54.95 20.44 -39.82
N GLU A 175 54.05 20.22 -40.77
CA GLU A 175 52.60 20.37 -40.54
C GLU A 175 51.97 19.12 -39.88
N ASN A 176 52.42 17.92 -40.27
CA ASN A 176 51.92 16.67 -39.70
C ASN A 176 52.29 16.49 -38.20
N GLU A 177 53.47 16.96 -37.78
CA GLU A 177 53.88 16.86 -36.37
C GLU A 177 53.05 17.80 -35.48
N GLN A 178 52.73 19.02 -35.94
CA GLN A 178 51.97 20.00 -35.17
C GLN A 178 50.49 19.58 -35.01
N GLU A 179 49.86 19.02 -36.05
CA GLU A 179 48.49 18.48 -35.97
C GLU A 179 48.39 17.24 -35.10
N VAL A 180 49.36 16.32 -35.18
CA VAL A 180 49.41 15.13 -34.32
C VAL A 180 49.62 15.51 -32.85
N VAL A 181 50.45 16.52 -32.57
CA VAL A 181 50.63 17.07 -31.21
C VAL A 181 49.34 17.74 -30.71
N SER A 182 48.61 18.47 -31.57
CA SER A 182 47.29 19.04 -31.23
C SER A 182 46.22 17.96 -30.97
N LEU A 183 46.15 16.92 -31.79
CA LEU A 183 45.21 15.81 -31.60
C LEU A 183 45.52 15.02 -30.33
N ALA A 184 46.80 14.73 -30.06
CA ALA A 184 47.23 14.07 -28.84
C ALA A 184 46.87 14.90 -27.59
N SER A 185 46.96 16.22 -27.67
CA SER A 185 46.53 17.14 -26.60
C SER A 185 45.02 17.09 -26.37
N VAL A 186 44.21 17.10 -27.44
CA VAL A 186 42.75 16.98 -27.33
C VAL A 186 42.35 15.63 -26.74
N VAL A 187 42.92 14.53 -27.24
CA VAL A 187 42.66 13.18 -26.72
C VAL A 187 43.10 13.07 -25.25
N GLY A 188 44.28 13.58 -24.90
CA GLY A 188 44.76 13.61 -23.52
C GLY A 188 43.82 14.35 -22.59
N LYS A 189 43.33 15.53 -23.01
CA LYS A 189 42.37 16.32 -22.24
C LYS A 189 41.01 15.66 -22.11
N THR A 190 40.52 15.01 -23.17
CA THR A 190 39.29 14.22 -23.08
C THR A 190 39.44 13.02 -22.15
N MET A 191 40.61 12.37 -22.12
CA MET A 191 40.86 11.23 -21.24
C MET A 191 40.98 11.66 -19.78
N GLU A 192 41.61 12.80 -19.49
CA GLU A 192 41.62 13.39 -18.15
C GLU A 192 40.21 13.77 -17.68
N ASN A 193 39.41 14.42 -18.54
CA ASN A 193 38.02 14.76 -18.20
C ASN A 193 37.18 13.50 -17.91
N LEU A 194 37.27 12.47 -18.76
CA LEU A 194 36.57 11.21 -18.54
C LEU A 194 37.01 10.53 -17.24
N HIS A 195 38.30 10.53 -16.92
CA HIS A 195 38.78 10.00 -15.64
C HIS A 195 38.26 10.78 -14.45
N HIS A 196 38.16 12.11 -14.57
CA HIS A 196 37.57 12.96 -13.54
C HIS A 196 36.10 12.62 -13.32
N GLU A 197 35.30 12.61 -14.38
CA GLU A 197 33.86 12.27 -14.33
C GLU A 197 33.63 10.85 -13.77
N ILE A 198 34.43 9.87 -14.18
CA ILE A 198 34.35 8.50 -13.65
C ILE A 198 34.57 8.49 -12.12
N ASN A 199 35.51 9.29 -11.62
CA ASN A 199 35.77 9.37 -10.19
C ASN A 199 34.65 10.10 -9.43
N GLU A 200 34.12 11.19 -9.98
CA GLU A 200 32.97 11.90 -9.39
C GLU A 200 31.74 10.98 -9.30
N ILE A 201 31.43 10.24 -10.37
CA ILE A 201 30.31 9.29 -10.39
C ILE A 201 30.51 8.19 -9.36
N ARG A 202 31.74 7.65 -9.21
CA ARG A 202 32.04 6.64 -8.18
C ARG A 202 31.82 7.18 -6.77
N GLN A 203 32.24 8.42 -6.51
CA GLN A 203 32.05 9.05 -5.21
C GLN A 203 30.57 9.31 -4.92
N ALA A 204 29.83 9.79 -5.91
CA ALA A 204 28.38 9.99 -5.82
C ALA A 204 27.63 8.67 -5.56
N LEU A 205 28.03 7.57 -6.24
CA LEU A 205 27.48 6.23 -6.01
C LEU A 205 27.76 5.74 -4.59
N HIS A 206 28.99 5.90 -4.10
CA HIS A 206 29.35 5.47 -2.74
C HIS A 206 28.56 6.26 -1.69
N LYS A 207 28.40 7.57 -1.89
CA LYS A 207 27.57 8.41 -1.03
C LYS A 207 26.11 7.98 -1.04
N SER A 208 25.52 7.78 -2.23
CA SER A 208 24.13 7.33 -2.37
C SER A 208 23.88 5.97 -1.72
N ARG A 209 24.84 5.03 -1.81
CA ARG A 209 24.76 3.74 -1.10
C ARG A 209 24.79 3.93 0.41
N SER A 210 25.71 4.73 0.93
CA SER A 210 25.78 5.04 2.36
C SER A 210 24.49 5.70 2.87
N ASP A 211 23.90 6.61 2.10
CA ASP A 211 22.63 7.24 2.44
C ASP A 211 21.48 6.22 2.43
N CYS A 212 21.47 5.29 1.46
CA CYS A 212 20.50 4.21 1.39
C CYS A 212 20.60 3.26 2.60
N ASP A 213 21.81 2.84 2.97
CA ASP A 213 22.06 1.99 4.14
C ASP A 213 21.59 2.68 5.44
N HIS A 214 21.84 3.98 5.56
CA HIS A 214 21.38 4.78 6.70
C HIS A 214 19.85 4.87 6.77
N LEU A 215 19.18 5.14 5.64
CA LEU A 215 17.73 5.17 5.56
C LEU A 215 17.11 3.80 5.87
N GLN A 216 17.76 2.71 5.43
CA GLN A 216 17.32 1.35 5.74
C GLN A 216 17.39 1.05 7.24
N LEU A 217 18.47 1.49 7.92
CA LEU A 217 18.60 1.37 9.36
C LEU A 217 17.49 2.14 10.11
N LEU A 218 17.23 3.39 9.71
CA LEU A 218 16.17 4.20 10.30
C LEU A 218 14.78 3.57 10.07
N ALA A 219 14.53 3.03 8.88
CA ALA A 219 13.29 2.35 8.57
C ALA A 219 13.10 1.11 9.45
N ALA A 220 14.15 0.31 9.67
CA ALA A 220 14.11 -0.85 10.55
C ALA A 220 13.85 -0.45 12.02
N GLU A 221 14.50 0.62 12.50
CA GLU A 221 14.27 1.13 13.87
C GLU A 221 12.83 1.64 14.05
N GLN A 222 12.30 2.37 13.07
CA GLN A 222 10.92 2.84 13.08
C GLN A 222 9.93 1.67 13.05
N ALA A 223 10.16 0.66 12.21
CA ALA A 223 9.33 -0.54 12.17
C ALA A 223 9.29 -1.26 13.52
N GLN A 224 10.44 -1.38 14.20
CA GLN A 224 10.50 -1.98 15.53
C GLN A 224 9.73 -1.16 16.58
N LYS A 225 9.82 0.17 16.53
CA LYS A 225 9.04 1.05 17.42
C LYS A 225 7.54 0.90 17.19
N ILE A 226 7.10 0.82 15.94
CA ILE A 226 5.69 0.61 15.59
C ILE A 226 5.19 -0.71 16.19
N ILE A 227 5.91 -1.81 16.00
CA ILE A 227 5.55 -3.12 16.57
C ILE A 227 5.44 -3.05 18.11
N LYS A 228 6.36 -2.33 18.77
CA LYS A 228 6.32 -2.13 20.22
C LYS A 228 5.10 -1.30 20.66
N HIS A 229 4.75 -0.26 19.92
CA HIS A 229 3.58 0.55 20.24
C HIS A 229 2.28 -0.19 19.97
N GLU A 230 2.21 -0.97 18.90
CA GLU A 230 1.06 -1.80 18.56
C GLU A 230 0.78 -2.85 19.66
N SER A 231 1.81 -3.56 20.12
CA SER A 231 1.69 -4.48 21.26
C SER A 231 1.23 -3.78 22.53
N HIS A 232 1.81 -2.62 22.87
CA HIS A 232 1.39 -1.85 24.04
C HIS A 232 -0.07 -1.35 23.96
N ILE A 233 -0.53 -0.91 22.78
CA ILE A 233 -1.93 -0.50 22.56
C ILE A 233 -2.86 -1.71 22.76
N LYS A 234 -2.48 -2.88 22.25
CA LYS A 234 -3.24 -4.10 22.43
C LYS A 234 -3.38 -4.47 23.91
N ASP A 235 -2.28 -4.46 24.66
CA ASP A 235 -2.28 -4.74 26.10
C ASP A 235 -3.17 -3.75 26.88
N LEU A 236 -3.14 -2.46 26.51
CA LEU A 236 -4.01 -1.45 27.09
C LEU A 236 -5.49 -1.71 26.78
N GLY A 237 -5.81 -2.10 25.53
CA GLY A 237 -7.18 -2.45 25.14
C GLY A 237 -7.72 -3.68 25.88
N GLU A 238 -6.90 -4.71 26.07
CA GLU A 238 -7.25 -5.90 26.87
C GLU A 238 -7.51 -5.53 28.33
N ARG A 239 -6.69 -4.64 28.91
CA ARG A 239 -6.88 -4.13 30.26
C ARG A 239 -8.14 -3.27 30.40
N GLU A 240 -8.42 -2.42 29.43
CA GLU A 240 -9.64 -1.60 29.40
C GLU A 240 -10.89 -2.47 29.35
N ALA A 241 -10.92 -3.48 28.47
CA ALA A 241 -12.03 -4.43 28.39
C ALA A 241 -12.25 -5.20 29.70
N PHE A 242 -11.17 -5.64 30.35
CA PHE A 242 -11.24 -6.29 31.66
C PHE A 242 -11.81 -5.35 32.74
N LEU A 243 -11.33 -4.12 32.82
CA LEU A 243 -11.81 -3.14 33.78
C LEU A 243 -13.27 -2.76 33.52
N PHE A 244 -13.66 -2.63 32.26
CA PHE A 244 -15.04 -2.35 31.87
C PHE A 244 -15.99 -3.45 32.36
N SER A 245 -15.68 -4.71 32.08
CA SER A 245 -16.46 -5.86 32.57
C SER A 245 -16.53 -5.92 34.10
N SER A 246 -15.41 -5.63 34.78
CA SER A 246 -15.37 -5.60 36.25
C SER A 246 -16.24 -4.47 36.83
N VAL A 247 -16.26 -3.29 36.19
CA VAL A 247 -17.13 -2.17 36.60
C VAL A 247 -18.60 -2.49 36.35
N GLU A 248 -18.94 -3.15 35.23
CA GLU A 248 -20.31 -3.60 34.97
C GLU A 248 -20.80 -4.60 36.02
N GLU A 249 -19.97 -5.60 36.37
CA GLU A 249 -20.27 -6.57 37.42
C GLU A 249 -20.49 -5.89 38.78
N LEU A 250 -19.59 -4.98 39.18
CA LEU A 250 -19.75 -4.21 40.41
C LEU A 250 -21.01 -3.34 40.39
N THR A 251 -21.36 -2.75 39.25
CA THR A 251 -22.56 -1.93 39.09
C THR A 251 -23.83 -2.76 39.28
N VAL A 252 -23.85 -4.00 38.77
CA VAL A 252 -24.95 -4.94 39.02
C VAL A 252 -25.02 -5.30 40.50
N GLY A 253 -23.89 -5.65 41.12
CA GLY A 253 -23.83 -5.98 42.55
C GLY A 253 -24.30 -4.83 43.46
N ILE A 254 -23.97 -3.58 43.12
CA ILE A 254 -24.47 -2.39 43.86
C ILE A 254 -25.99 -2.31 43.77
N LYS A 255 -26.58 -2.49 42.58
CA LYS A 255 -28.05 -2.46 42.42
C LYS A 255 -28.75 -3.55 43.23
N GLU A 256 -28.16 -4.75 43.30
CA GLU A 256 -28.70 -5.85 44.10
C GLU A 256 -28.66 -5.53 45.60
N VAL A 257 -27.54 -4.99 46.09
CA VAL A 257 -27.39 -4.57 47.49
C VAL A 257 -28.34 -3.42 47.82
N GLU A 258 -28.51 -2.45 46.92
CA GLU A 258 -29.48 -1.35 47.09
C GLU A 258 -30.92 -1.85 47.18
N GLN A 259 -31.30 -2.82 46.34
CA GLN A 259 -32.62 -3.46 46.40
C GLN A 259 -32.81 -4.25 47.70
N GLU A 260 -31.80 -4.97 48.15
CA GLU A 260 -31.83 -5.70 49.42
C GLU A 260 -31.98 -4.72 50.59
N ALA A 261 -31.19 -3.64 50.62
CA ALA A 261 -31.29 -2.60 51.63
C ALA A 261 -32.69 -1.95 51.67
N ALA A 262 -33.31 -1.72 50.51
CA ALA A 262 -34.68 -1.24 50.43
C ALA A 262 -35.69 -2.24 51.03
N ARG A 263 -35.53 -3.54 50.74
CA ARG A 263 -36.38 -4.60 51.32
C ARG A 263 -36.25 -4.70 52.84
N TRP A 264 -35.01 -4.65 53.37
CA TRP A 264 -34.78 -4.62 54.82
C TRP A 264 -35.38 -3.37 55.47
N LYS A 265 -35.26 -2.21 54.83
CA LYS A 265 -35.84 -0.96 55.33
C LYS A 265 -37.37 -1.05 55.44
N GLU A 266 -38.04 -1.56 54.42
CA GLU A 266 -39.49 -1.77 54.43
C GLU A 266 -39.92 -2.74 55.54
N ALA A 267 -39.20 -3.86 55.70
CA ALA A 267 -39.48 -4.83 56.77
C ALA A 267 -39.36 -4.19 58.17
N CYS A 268 -38.32 -3.38 58.40
CA CYS A 268 -38.16 -2.65 59.66
C CYS A 268 -39.29 -1.62 59.89
N GLU A 269 -39.74 -0.91 58.85
CA GLU A 269 -40.87 0.03 58.96
C GLU A 269 -42.17 -0.67 59.34
N LEU A 270 -42.45 -1.84 58.75
CA LEU A 270 -43.61 -2.67 59.08
C LEU A 270 -43.55 -3.20 60.52
N GLU A 271 -42.38 -3.64 60.99
CA GLU A 271 -42.19 -4.09 62.37
C GLU A 271 -42.44 -2.96 63.39
N VAL A 272 -41.92 -1.75 63.10
CA VAL A 272 -42.16 -0.56 63.92
C VAL A 272 -43.66 -0.24 63.98
N GLU A 273 -44.36 -0.28 62.86
CA GLU A 273 -45.79 0.02 62.81
C GLU A 273 -46.62 -1.04 63.56
N ALA A 274 -46.28 -2.33 63.39
CA ALA A 274 -46.90 -3.42 64.16
C ALA A 274 -46.70 -3.23 65.68
N GLY A 275 -45.51 -2.79 66.11
CA GLY A 275 -45.22 -2.47 67.51
C GLY A 275 -46.07 -1.30 68.06
N LYS A 276 -46.32 -0.26 67.25
CA LYS A 276 -47.23 0.84 67.63
C LYS A 276 -48.67 0.38 67.78
N VAL A 277 -49.16 -0.45 66.85
CA VAL A 277 -50.54 -0.98 66.91
C VAL A 277 -50.74 -1.84 68.16
N ALA A 278 -49.79 -2.71 68.49
CA ALA A 278 -49.86 -3.57 69.68
C ALA A 278 -49.87 -2.78 71.00
N SER A 279 -49.13 -1.69 71.08
CA SER A 279 -49.09 -0.81 72.27
C SER A 279 -50.33 0.06 72.42
N GLN A 280 -51.03 0.41 71.33
CA GLN A 280 -52.32 1.13 71.40
C GLN A 280 -53.50 0.19 71.69
N GLY A 281 -53.50 -1.04 71.17
CA GLY A 281 -54.56 -2.04 71.43
C GLY A 281 -54.64 -2.52 72.88
N THR A 282 -53.56 -2.37 73.66
CA THR A 282 -53.53 -2.70 75.10
C THR A 282 -54.08 -1.58 76.00
N GLN A 283 -54.30 -0.37 75.48
CA GLN A 283 -54.93 0.73 76.25
C GLN A 283 -56.46 0.79 76.12
N THR A 284 -57.06 0.15 75.11
CA THR A 284 -58.52 0.22 74.85
C THR A 284 -59.31 -1.03 75.26
N GLY A 285 -58.64 -2.07 75.78
CA GLY A 285 -59.24 -3.34 76.20
C GLY A 285 -59.14 -3.61 77.71
N GLY A 286 -59.49 -2.64 78.55
CA GLY A 286 -59.51 -2.80 80.01
C GLY A 286 -60.93 -2.98 80.55
N ASN A 287 -61.48 -4.19 80.49
CA ASN A 287 -62.55 -4.59 81.40
C ASN A 287 -62.13 -5.91 82.07
N PRO A 288 -61.71 -5.89 83.36
CA PRO A 288 -61.26 -7.09 84.03
C PRO A 288 -62.49 -7.92 84.42
N THR A 289 -62.82 -8.94 83.63
CA THR A 289 -63.66 -10.03 84.12
C THR A 289 -62.83 -10.81 85.14
N ILE A 290 -63.09 -10.52 86.41
CA ILE A 290 -62.67 -11.34 87.55
C ILE A 290 -63.30 -12.72 87.36
N ILE A 291 -62.50 -13.71 86.96
CA ILE A 291 -62.87 -15.12 87.05
C ILE A 291 -62.66 -15.53 88.51
N ASN A 292 -63.78 -15.64 89.23
CA ASN A 292 -63.84 -16.23 90.56
C ASN A 292 -63.51 -17.72 90.47
N LEU A 293 -62.58 -18.16 91.31
CA LEU A 293 -62.16 -19.56 91.45
C LEU A 293 -62.57 -20.03 92.85
N ILE A 294 -63.85 -20.40 93.02
CA ILE A 294 -64.39 -21.39 93.97
C ILE A 294 -65.63 -22.02 93.32
#